data_AF-T1HQ86-F1
#
_entry.id   AF-T1HQ86-F1
#
_cell.length_a   1.000
_cell.length_b   1.000
_cell.length_c   1.000
_cell.angle_alpha   90.00
_cell.angle_beta   90.00
_cell.angle_gamma   90.00
#
_symmetry.space_group_name_H-M   'P 1'
#
loop_
_entity.id
_entity.type
_entity.pdbx_description
1 polymer ?
#
loop_
_entity_poly.entity_id
_entity_poly.type
_entity_poly.pdbx_seq_one_letter_code
_entity_poly.pdbx_strand_id
1 'polypeptide(L)'
;MVIAGVIPIALLAGERKRLYKRRAEVNREAVSREERNRTVLEWQAAWDEEPRGRWTARLIKDVSISIRRSFGEVDFYLTQLLSGHGLFRAYLKRMGKEAQEDCIYCPPVKGDAYHTFFFVCVKGGVAYEEI
;
A
#
# COMPACT_ATOMS: atom_id res chain seq x y z
N MET A 1 -0.59 -1.74 -7.81
CA MET A 1 -0.66 -0.88 -6.59
C MET A 1 -0.52 -1.80 -5.39
N VAL A 2 0.45 -1.53 -4.49
CA VAL A 2 0.81 -2.44 -3.37
C VAL A 2 -0.38 -2.71 -2.42
N ILE A 3 -1.25 -1.73 -2.20
CA ILE A 3 -2.44 -1.89 -1.34
C ILE A 3 -3.41 -2.94 -1.91
N ALA A 4 -3.58 -2.99 -3.23
CA ALA A 4 -4.48 -3.93 -3.90
C ALA A 4 -3.86 -5.31 -4.17
N GLY A 5 -2.59 -5.54 -3.81
CA GLY A 5 -1.91 -6.81 -4.11
C GLY A 5 -1.65 -7.07 -5.60
N VAL A 6 -1.94 -6.08 -6.47
CA VAL A 6 -1.77 -6.22 -7.92
C VAL A 6 -0.35 -5.88 -8.34
N ILE A 7 0.35 -6.87 -8.89
CA ILE A 7 1.68 -6.74 -9.49
C ILE A 7 1.62 -5.67 -10.60
N PRO A 8 2.55 -4.71 -10.64
CA PRO A 8 2.65 -3.72 -11.71
C PRO A 8 2.64 -4.36 -13.11
N ILE A 9 1.88 -3.77 -14.03
CA ILE A 9 1.66 -4.32 -15.39
C ILE A 9 2.96 -4.54 -16.17
N ALA A 10 3.95 -3.66 -15.99
CA ALA A 10 5.26 -3.78 -16.64
C ALA A 10 5.99 -5.05 -16.19
N LEU A 11 5.93 -5.39 -14.90
CA LEU A 11 6.54 -6.61 -14.35
C LEU A 11 5.79 -7.86 -14.82
N LEU A 12 4.45 -7.81 -14.89
CA LEU A 12 3.64 -8.89 -15.47
C LEU A 12 3.94 -9.11 -16.96
N ALA A 13 4.14 -8.05 -17.73
CA ALA A 13 4.53 -8.15 -19.13
C ALA A 13 5.93 -8.77 -19.28
N GLY A 14 6.87 -8.39 -18.39
CA GLY A 14 8.19 -9.00 -18.28
C GLY A 14 8.13 -10.50 -18.00
N GLU A 15 7.35 -10.91 -16.99
CA GLU A 15 7.10 -12.31 -16.64
C GLU A 15 6.59 -13.10 -17.86
N ARG A 16 5.55 -12.60 -18.53
CA ARG A 16 4.97 -13.24 -19.73
C ARG A 16 5.99 -13.40 -20.85
N LYS A 17 6.84 -12.38 -21.07
CA LYS A 17 7.92 -12.46 -22.07
C LYS A 17 8.95 -13.53 -21.71
N ARG A 18 9.33 -13.67 -20.44
CA ARG A 18 10.28 -14.69 -19.97
C ARG A 18 9.69 -16.10 -20.11
N LEU A 19 8.43 -16.29 -19.70
CA LEU A 19 7.71 -17.54 -19.88
C LEU A 19 7.59 -17.95 -21.35
N TYR A 20 7.28 -17.01 -22.24
CA TYR A 20 7.20 -17.29 -23.68
C TYR A 20 8.53 -17.81 -24.25
N LYS A 21 9.66 -17.21 -23.84
CA LYS A 21 11.00 -17.67 -24.25
C LYS A 21 11.33 -19.07 -23.75
N ARG A 22 10.79 -19.46 -22.60
CA ARG A 22 11.02 -20.75 -21.91
C ARG A 22 9.93 -21.80 -22.19
N ARG A 23 9.03 -21.56 -23.15
CA ARG A 23 7.85 -22.41 -23.41
C ARG A 23 8.16 -23.87 -23.82
N ALA A 24 9.38 -24.12 -24.28
CA ALA A 24 9.86 -25.44 -24.70
C ALA A 24 10.36 -26.31 -23.54
N GLU A 25 10.53 -25.74 -22.35
CA GLU A 25 10.95 -26.50 -21.16
C GLU A 25 9.85 -27.47 -20.69
N VAL A 26 10.27 -28.67 -20.33
CA VAL A 26 9.37 -29.78 -19.95
C VAL A 26 8.62 -29.47 -18.66
N ASN A 27 9.29 -28.87 -17.67
CA ASN A 27 8.70 -28.59 -16.36
C ASN A 27 8.08 -27.18 -16.30
N ARG A 28 6.99 -26.96 -17.04
CA ARG A 28 6.32 -25.66 -17.13
C ARG A 28 5.89 -25.09 -15.77
N GLU A 29 5.52 -25.94 -14.82
CA GLU A 29 5.08 -25.50 -13.50
C GLU A 29 6.24 -24.96 -12.66
N ALA A 30 7.39 -25.65 -12.66
CA ALA A 30 8.59 -25.14 -12.00
C ALA A 30 9.06 -23.81 -12.61
N VAL A 31 9.05 -23.72 -13.94
CA VAL A 31 9.36 -22.48 -14.68
C VAL A 31 8.41 -21.35 -14.29
N SER A 32 7.11 -21.61 -14.21
CA SER A 32 6.13 -20.60 -13.80
C SER A 32 6.35 -20.11 -12.36
N ARG A 33 6.68 -21.01 -11.43
CA ARG A 33 6.97 -20.64 -10.03
C ARG A 33 8.25 -19.80 -9.94
N GLU A 34 9.30 -20.21 -10.64
CA GLU A 34 10.58 -19.50 -10.69
C GLU A 34 10.39 -18.08 -11.23
N GLU A 35 9.72 -17.92 -12.37
CA GLU A 35 9.49 -16.61 -12.97
C GLU A 35 8.58 -15.73 -12.11
N ARG A 36 7.57 -16.30 -11.44
CA ARG A 36 6.75 -15.56 -10.48
C ARG A 36 7.57 -15.08 -9.28
N ASN A 37 8.41 -15.93 -8.70
CA ASN A 37 9.29 -15.53 -7.60
C ASN A 37 10.23 -14.40 -8.01
N ARG A 38 10.80 -14.50 -9.22
CA ARG A 38 11.61 -13.43 -9.80
C ARG A 38 10.84 -12.12 -9.95
N THR A 39 9.62 -12.16 -10.49
CA THR A 39 8.75 -10.98 -10.61
C THR A 39 8.46 -10.34 -9.25
N VAL A 40 8.24 -11.14 -8.21
CA VAL A 40 8.00 -10.65 -6.85
C VAL A 40 9.24 -9.99 -6.26
N LEU A 41 10.44 -10.54 -6.50
CA LEU A 41 11.71 -9.91 -6.09
C LEU A 41 11.97 -8.60 -6.83
N GLU A 42 11.74 -8.57 -8.16
CA GLU A 42 11.82 -7.34 -8.97
C GLU A 42 10.83 -6.29 -8.45
N TRP A 43 9.63 -6.70 -8.04
CA TRP A 43 8.64 -5.80 -7.44
C TRP A 43 9.09 -5.28 -6.08
N GLN A 44 9.60 -6.14 -5.20
CA GLN A 44 10.10 -5.74 -3.88
C GLN A 44 11.23 -4.72 -4.01
N ALA A 45 12.21 -4.96 -4.87
CA ALA A 45 13.31 -4.01 -5.11
C ALA A 45 12.81 -2.64 -5.59
N ALA A 46 11.91 -2.63 -6.58
CA ALA A 46 11.29 -1.39 -7.06
C ALA A 46 10.47 -0.68 -5.98
N TRP A 47 9.87 -1.44 -5.06
CA TRP A 47 9.12 -0.89 -3.93
C TRP A 47 10.03 -0.24 -2.88
N ASP A 48 11.17 -0.86 -2.58
CA ASP A 48 12.14 -0.35 -1.61
C ASP A 48 12.82 0.95 -2.11
N GLU A 49 13.04 1.05 -3.42
CA GLU A 49 13.67 2.21 -4.08
C GLU A 49 12.71 3.38 -4.32
N GLU A 50 11.39 3.18 -4.29
CA GLU A 50 10.42 4.25 -4.59
C GLU A 50 10.42 5.33 -3.47
N PRO A 51 10.76 6.59 -3.80
CA PRO A 51 10.77 7.67 -2.81
C PRO A 51 9.37 8.15 -2.43
N ARG A 52 8.35 7.90 -3.25
CA ARG A 52 6.96 8.28 -2.95
C ARG A 52 6.26 7.21 -2.11
N GLY A 53 5.14 7.56 -1.48
CA GLY A 53 4.34 6.58 -0.74
C GLY A 53 5.05 5.99 0.48
N ARG A 54 6.05 6.69 1.06
CA ARG A 54 6.81 6.22 2.22
C ARG A 54 5.95 5.84 3.42
N TRP A 55 4.77 6.45 3.54
CA TRP A 55 3.77 6.05 4.53
C TRP A 55 3.28 4.61 4.28
N THR A 56 2.82 4.30 3.07
CA THR A 56 2.41 2.94 2.68
C THR A 56 3.59 1.97 2.78
N ALA A 57 4.80 2.36 2.41
CA ALA A 57 6.01 1.52 2.55
C ALA A 57 6.38 1.24 4.02
N ARG A 58 6.09 2.19 4.93
CA ARG A 58 6.26 1.98 6.37
C ARG A 58 5.31 0.89 6.90
N LEU A 59 4.09 0.83 6.37
CA LEU A 59 3.07 -0.15 6.77
C LEU A 59 3.22 -1.51 6.07
N ILE A 60 3.54 -1.49 4.78
CA ILE A 60 3.69 -2.68 3.93
C ILE A 60 5.12 -2.72 3.42
N LYS A 61 5.99 -3.36 4.21
CA LYS A 61 7.41 -3.51 3.86
C LYS A 61 7.65 -4.62 2.84
N ASP A 62 6.87 -5.70 2.95
CA ASP A 62 6.98 -6.88 2.10
C ASP A 62 5.77 -6.96 1.16
N VAL A 63 6.01 -6.82 -0.15
CA VAL A 63 4.95 -6.86 -1.17
C VAL A 63 4.28 -8.24 -1.27
N SER A 64 4.96 -9.30 -0.83
CA SER A 64 4.38 -10.65 -0.79
C SER A 64 3.27 -10.77 0.24
N ILE A 65 3.26 -9.93 1.28
CA ILE A 65 2.14 -9.85 2.21
C ILE A 65 0.91 -9.37 1.44
N SER A 66 1.02 -8.32 0.63
CA SER A 66 -0.09 -7.84 -0.18
C SER A 66 -0.60 -8.86 -1.20
N ILE A 67 0.27 -9.69 -1.77
CA ILE A 67 -0.14 -10.77 -2.70
C ILE A 67 -0.88 -11.88 -1.94
N ARG A 68 -0.41 -12.24 -0.74
CA ARG A 68 -0.93 -13.36 0.05
C ARG A 68 -2.12 -12.99 0.92
N ARG A 69 -2.38 -11.69 1.11
CA ARG A 69 -3.51 -11.20 1.91
C ARG A 69 -4.83 -11.67 1.29
N SER A 70 -5.59 -12.43 2.08
CA SER A 70 -6.89 -13.00 1.71
C SER A 70 -8.09 -12.16 2.15
N PHE A 71 -7.90 -11.10 2.93
CA PHE A 71 -9.00 -10.32 3.49
C PHE A 71 -9.76 -9.54 2.40
N GLY A 72 -11.09 -9.55 2.54
CA GLY A 72 -12.07 -8.93 1.64
C GLY A 72 -11.89 -7.41 1.44
N GLU A 73 -12.81 -6.83 0.67
CA GLU A 73 -12.79 -5.43 0.21
C GLU A 73 -12.09 -4.50 1.20
N VAL A 74 -11.02 -3.85 0.74
CA VAL A 74 -10.40 -2.77 1.49
C VAL A 74 -11.45 -1.67 1.60
N ASP A 75 -12.09 -1.56 2.77
CA ASP A 75 -13.13 -0.55 2.96
C ASP A 75 -12.54 0.87 2.79
N PHE A 76 -13.45 1.85 2.74
CA PHE A 76 -13.09 3.23 2.54
C PHE A 76 -12.04 3.73 3.55
N TYR A 77 -12.20 3.37 4.83
CA TYR A 77 -11.33 3.84 5.91
C TYR A 77 -9.98 3.15 5.91
N LEU A 78 -9.94 1.84 5.67
CA LEU A 78 -8.72 1.08 5.56
C LEU A 78 -7.89 1.52 4.34
N THR A 79 -8.55 1.84 3.23
CA THR A 79 -7.87 2.39 2.05
C THR A 79 -7.23 3.75 2.36
N GLN A 80 -7.94 4.63 3.07
CA GLN A 80 -7.39 5.91 3.52
C GLN A 80 -6.21 5.72 4.46
N LEU A 81 -6.34 4.87 5.49
CA LEU A 81 -5.25 4.54 6.40
C LEU A 81 -4.02 4.03 5.65
N LEU A 82 -4.16 3.02 4.80
CA LEU A 82 -3.02 2.39 4.12
C LEU A 82 -2.33 3.34 3.12
N SER A 83 -3.11 4.21 2.46
CA SER A 83 -2.56 5.19 1.52
C SER A 83 -2.04 6.46 2.21
N GLY A 84 -2.50 6.74 3.43
CA GLY A 84 -2.29 8.04 4.08
C GLY A 84 -2.99 9.18 3.34
N HIS A 85 -4.00 8.86 2.54
CA HIS A 85 -4.78 9.79 1.72
C HIS A 85 -6.19 9.96 2.27
N GLY A 86 -6.94 10.88 1.67
CA GLY A 86 -8.36 11.08 1.98
C GLY A 86 -8.58 12.24 2.93
N LEU A 87 -9.14 11.96 4.11
CA LEU A 87 -9.64 12.98 5.03
C LEU A 87 -8.58 13.65 5.92
N PHE A 88 -7.32 13.21 5.84
CA PHE A 88 -6.24 13.76 6.67
C PHE A 88 -5.88 15.20 6.24
N ARG A 89 -5.89 16.18 7.16
CA ARG A 89 -5.57 17.58 6.83
C ARG A 89 -4.16 17.75 6.26
N ALA A 90 -3.21 16.95 6.71
CA ALA A 90 -1.88 16.88 6.09
C ALA A 90 -1.93 16.49 4.60
N TYR A 91 -2.80 15.54 4.24
CA TYR A 91 -3.02 15.16 2.84
C TYR A 91 -3.79 16.24 2.09
N LEU A 92 -4.87 16.79 2.67
CA LEU A 92 -5.69 17.81 2.04
C LEU A 92 -4.90 19.08 1.74
N LYS A 93 -4.02 19.53 2.65
CA LYS A 93 -3.10 20.65 2.42
C LYS A 93 -2.14 20.35 1.26
N ARG A 94 -1.55 19.16 1.21
CA ARG A 94 -0.68 18.73 0.09
C ARG A 94 -1.42 18.76 -1.26
N MET A 95 -2.72 18.48 -1.26
CA MET A 95 -3.57 18.53 -2.46
C MET A 95 -4.18 19.92 -2.72
N GLY A 96 -3.83 20.94 -1.94
CA GLY A 96 -4.35 22.31 -2.09
C GLY A 96 -5.82 22.48 -1.69
N LYS A 97 -6.39 21.55 -0.92
CA LYS A 97 -7.80 21.58 -0.47
C LYS A 97 -7.99 22.20 0.91
N GLU A 98 -6.91 22.34 1.68
CA GLU A 98 -6.90 22.89 3.03
C GLU A 98 -5.70 23.83 3.19
N ALA A 99 -5.84 24.89 3.99
CA ALA A 99 -4.74 25.83 4.23
C ALA A 99 -3.74 25.31 5.28
N GLN A 100 -4.21 24.52 6.24
CA GLN A 100 -3.43 24.03 7.38
C GLN A 100 -3.35 22.50 7.39
N GLU A 101 -2.27 21.96 7.95
CA GLU A 101 -2.10 20.50 8.10
C GLU A 101 -2.45 20.00 9.50
N ASP A 102 -2.75 20.91 10.43
CA ASP A 102 -2.98 20.60 11.83
C ASP A 102 -4.30 19.84 11.99
N CYS A 103 -4.31 18.88 12.91
CA CYS A 103 -5.51 18.14 13.30
C CYS A 103 -6.56 19.10 13.86
N ILE A 104 -7.81 18.97 13.40
CA ILE A 104 -8.94 19.80 13.87
C ILE A 104 -9.15 19.62 15.39
N TYR A 105 -8.92 18.41 15.89
CA TYR A 105 -9.17 18.05 17.29
C TYR A 105 -7.95 18.25 18.19
N CYS A 106 -6.74 18.27 17.62
CA CYS A 106 -5.49 18.34 18.37
C CYS A 106 -4.51 19.39 17.81
N PRO A 107 -4.87 20.66 17.60
CA PRO A 107 -3.88 21.66 17.21
C PRO A 107 -2.78 21.81 18.28
N PRO A 108 -1.50 22.03 17.89
CA PRO A 108 -0.96 22.22 16.54
C PRO A 108 -0.40 20.91 15.92
N VAL A 109 -0.86 19.73 16.35
CA VAL A 109 -0.32 18.44 15.89
C VAL A 109 -0.74 18.19 14.44
N LYS A 110 0.18 17.73 13.60
CA LYS A 110 -0.10 17.36 12.21
C LYS A 110 -1.20 16.30 12.12
N GLY A 111 -2.28 16.61 11.40
CA GLY A 111 -3.40 15.72 11.12
C GLY A 111 -3.11 14.77 9.98
N ASP A 112 -2.24 13.79 10.20
CA ASP A 112 -1.93 12.70 9.27
C ASP A 112 -2.52 11.35 9.71
N ALA A 113 -2.39 10.34 8.87
CA ALA A 113 -2.92 8.99 9.14
C ALA A 113 -2.32 8.36 10.40
N TYR A 114 -1.06 8.69 10.74
CA TYR A 114 -0.42 8.19 11.94
C TYR A 114 -1.11 8.77 13.18
N HIS A 115 -1.25 10.09 13.23
CA HIS A 115 -1.91 10.78 14.34
C HIS A 115 -3.37 10.32 14.51
N THR A 116 -4.11 10.18 13.41
CA THR A 116 -5.52 9.78 13.45
C THR A 116 -5.72 8.35 13.95
N PHE A 117 -5.00 7.36 13.41
CA PHE A 117 -5.30 5.93 13.64
C PHE A 117 -4.48 5.27 14.75
N PHE A 118 -3.30 5.79 15.10
CA PHE A 118 -2.46 5.22 16.17
C PHE A 118 -2.65 5.94 17.52
N PHE A 119 -3.89 6.38 17.79
CA PHE A 119 -4.35 6.88 19.10
C PHE A 119 -3.61 8.11 19.68
N VAL A 120 -2.95 8.91 18.84
CA VAL A 120 -2.39 10.21 19.27
C VAL A 120 -3.47 11.31 19.21
N CYS A 121 -4.53 11.10 18.43
CA CYS A 121 -5.66 12.01 18.36
C CYS A 121 -6.66 11.74 19.49
N VAL A 122 -7.01 12.79 20.25
CA VAL A 122 -7.96 12.77 21.39
C VAL A 122 -9.37 12.31 20.99
N LYS A 123 -9.67 12.25 19.68
CA LYS A 123 -10.94 11.75 19.11
C LYS A 123 -10.76 10.65 18.04
N GLY A 124 -9.53 10.25 17.72
CA GLY A 124 -9.23 9.36 16.58
C GLY A 124 -9.18 7.87 16.91
N GLY A 125 -9.20 7.50 18.20
CA GLY A 125 -9.59 6.15 18.61
C GLY A 125 -11.09 6.09 18.71
N VAL A 126 -11.76 5.32 17.85
CA VAL A 126 -13.21 5.17 17.88
C VAL A 126 -13.63 4.75 19.29
N ALA A 127 -14.38 5.62 19.96
CA ALA A 127 -15.25 5.24 21.05
C ALA A 127 -16.27 4.24 20.48
N TYR A 128 -16.09 2.96 20.80
CA TYR A 128 -17.18 2.00 20.78
C TYR A 128 -17.72 1.91 22.21
N GLU A 129 -18.33 3.00 22.66
CA GLU A 129 -19.29 2.95 23.76
C GLU A 129 -20.58 3.56 23.22
N GLU A 130 -21.68 2.83 23.41
CA GLU A 130 -23.08 3.12 23.05
C GLU A 130 -23.58 2.61 21.68
N ILE A 131 -23.74 1.27 21.59
CA ILE A 131 -25.03 0.62 21.29
C ILE A 131 -25.24 -0.46 22.37
#